data_AF-A0A842V203-F1
#
_entry.id   AF-A0A842V203-F1
#
_cell.length_a   1.000
_cell.length_b   1.000
_cell.length_c   1.000
_cell.angle_alpha   90.00
_cell.angle_beta   90.00
_cell.angle_gamma   90.00
#
_symmetry.space_group_name_H-M   'P 1'
#
loop_
_entity.id
_entity.type
_entity.pdbx_description
1 polymer ?
#
loop_
_entity_poly.entity_id
_entity_poly.type
_entity_poly.pdbx_seq_one_letter_code
_entity_poly.pdbx_strand_id
1 'polypeptide(L)'
;MRKIVLSLMVMCFMVVFGAVDAAGMAIITECGGTDPCECGDKLIADRILDENDALTGCTSTALKIQTPGLTLDCNGSQITGTSANSNNGVHIQSGDVNVKNCEISSFGIGIRIDEGSGDNIVIQDSDLHGNCMGLYLNNGNTAEVNGVDFSNNGPGALADVDCSDITGGFPGGIVAEGSSGNVVNGNFVGNENGMYDIVGLTINWEVTEPVNCTNNPIHIYGNLTGAENINKDNCSIYLEGVKV
;
A
#
# COMPACT_ATOMS: atom_id res chain seq x y z
N MET A 1 -0.85 -29.11 -80.11
CA MET A 1 0.15 -28.74 -79.07
C MET A 1 0.26 -27.23 -79.01
N ARG A 2 -0.34 -26.58 -78.00
CA ARG A 2 -0.18 -25.13 -77.74
C ARG A 2 0.16 -24.99 -76.26
N LYS A 3 1.40 -24.62 -75.94
CA LYS A 3 1.86 -24.32 -74.58
C LYS A 3 1.60 -22.84 -74.30
N ILE A 4 0.72 -22.57 -73.34
CA ILE A 4 0.49 -21.22 -72.79
C ILE A 4 1.54 -21.04 -71.70
N VAL A 5 2.47 -20.10 -71.91
CA VAL A 5 3.47 -19.69 -70.90
C VAL A 5 2.85 -18.53 -70.13
N LEU A 6 2.35 -18.82 -68.93
CA LEU A 6 1.83 -17.81 -68.01
C LEU A 6 3.03 -17.27 -67.21
N SER A 7 3.50 -16.08 -67.60
CA SER A 7 4.59 -15.37 -66.93
C SER A 7 4.04 -14.71 -65.66
N LEU A 8 4.38 -15.26 -64.50
CA LEU A 8 3.97 -14.77 -63.18
C LEU A 8 4.93 -13.64 -62.77
N MET A 9 4.54 -12.38 -63.00
CA MET A 9 5.25 -11.23 -62.44
C MET A 9 4.97 -11.16 -60.94
N VAL A 10 5.94 -11.58 -60.13
CA VAL A 10 5.95 -11.37 -58.67
C VAL A 10 6.24 -9.89 -58.43
N MET A 11 5.19 -9.13 -58.16
CA MET A 11 5.29 -7.72 -57.75
C MET A 11 5.72 -7.69 -56.28
N CYS A 12 7.02 -7.48 -56.05
CA CYS A 12 7.61 -7.39 -54.73
C CYS A 12 7.21 -6.04 -54.10
N PHE A 13 6.15 -6.04 -53.31
CA PHE A 13 5.70 -4.87 -52.56
C PHE A 13 6.57 -4.75 -51.29
N MET A 14 7.68 -4.00 -51.39
CA MET A 14 8.45 -3.61 -50.21
C MET A 14 7.63 -2.61 -49.39
N VAL A 15 6.98 -3.09 -48.32
CA VAL A 15 6.40 -2.24 -47.29
C VAL A 15 7.55 -1.74 -46.43
N VAL A 16 7.90 -0.47 -46.57
CA VAL A 16 8.82 0.23 -45.67
C VAL A 16 8.05 0.52 -44.39
N PHE A 17 8.26 -0.29 -43.35
CA PHE A 17 7.81 0.03 -41.99
C PHE A 17 8.70 1.15 -41.45
N GLY A 18 8.18 2.37 -41.43
CA GLY A 18 8.79 3.45 -40.66
C GLY A 18 8.79 3.07 -39.19
N ALA A 19 9.93 3.25 -38.51
CA ALA A 19 10.00 3.15 -37.06
C ALA A 19 9.10 4.24 -36.46
N VAL A 20 7.89 3.87 -36.08
CA VAL A 20 7.09 4.66 -35.15
C VAL A 20 7.76 4.51 -33.81
N ASP A 21 8.38 5.59 -33.32
CA ASP A 21 8.76 5.73 -31.92
C ASP A 21 7.46 5.65 -31.11
N ALA A 22 7.14 4.42 -30.69
CA ALA A 22 6.08 4.15 -29.75
C ALA A 22 6.55 4.73 -28.42
N ALA A 23 6.10 5.94 -28.10
CA ALA A 23 5.94 6.33 -26.72
C ALA A 23 5.11 5.23 -26.07
N GLY A 24 5.78 4.34 -25.35
CA GLY A 24 5.18 3.12 -24.81
C GLY A 24 4.01 3.50 -23.92
N MET A 25 2.79 3.26 -24.42
CA MET A 25 1.63 3.27 -23.53
C MET A 25 1.92 2.19 -22.49
N ALA A 26 2.02 2.60 -21.22
CA ALA A 26 2.05 1.65 -20.12
C ALA A 26 0.75 0.84 -20.22
N ILE A 27 0.87 -0.41 -20.67
CA ILE A 27 -0.24 -1.35 -20.65
C ILE A 27 -0.44 -1.65 -19.17
N ILE A 28 -1.54 -1.16 -18.61
CA ILE A 28 -1.97 -1.63 -17.29
C ILE A 28 -2.36 -3.08 -17.50
N THR A 29 -1.53 -3.97 -17.00
CA THR A 29 -1.75 -5.41 -16.95
C THR A 29 -2.69 -5.73 -15.80
N GLU A 30 -3.50 -6.77 -15.97
CA GLU A 30 -4.47 -7.23 -14.98
C GLU A 30 -3.99 -8.57 -14.42
N CYS A 31 -4.16 -8.79 -13.12
CA CYS A 31 -3.83 -10.04 -12.44
C CYS A 31 -4.93 -10.48 -11.47
N GLY A 32 -4.81 -11.69 -10.93
CA GLY A 32 -5.76 -12.27 -9.98
C GLY A 32 -6.30 -13.63 -10.43
N GLY A 33 -6.95 -14.35 -9.52
CA GLY A 33 -7.36 -15.73 -9.76
C GLY A 33 -6.15 -16.62 -10.03
N THR A 34 -6.06 -17.13 -11.26
CA THR A 34 -4.93 -17.97 -11.71
C THR A 34 -3.80 -17.18 -12.37
N ASP A 35 -4.03 -15.90 -12.68
CA ASP A 35 -3.07 -15.07 -13.39
C ASP A 35 -2.12 -14.41 -12.36
N PRO A 36 -0.81 -14.70 -12.40
CA PRO A 36 0.16 -14.13 -11.47
C PRO A 36 0.25 -12.62 -11.60
N CYS A 37 0.56 -11.95 -10.50
CA CYS A 37 0.71 -10.52 -10.42
C CYS A 37 2.16 -10.06 -10.60
N GLU A 38 2.34 -8.95 -11.31
CA GLU A 38 3.61 -8.22 -11.47
C GLU A 38 3.47 -6.77 -10.97
N CYS A 39 4.62 -6.10 -10.74
CA CYS A 39 4.62 -4.70 -10.33
C CYS A 39 3.89 -3.79 -11.34
N GLY A 40 2.89 -3.07 -10.86
CA GLY A 40 2.09 -2.13 -11.66
C GLY A 40 0.72 -2.66 -12.06
N ASP A 41 0.45 -3.94 -11.79
CA ASP A 41 -0.79 -4.61 -12.15
C ASP A 41 -2.01 -4.07 -11.43
N LYS A 42 -3.15 -4.26 -12.08
CA LYS A 42 -4.47 -4.12 -11.48
C LYS A 42 -4.97 -5.49 -11.05
N LEU A 43 -5.24 -5.64 -9.76
CA LEU A 43 -5.89 -6.84 -9.22
C LEU A 43 -7.38 -6.79 -9.57
N ILE A 44 -7.87 -7.78 -10.33
CA ILE A 44 -9.26 -7.86 -10.80
C ILE A 44 -10.04 -9.06 -10.24
N ALA A 45 -9.36 -9.96 -9.55
CA ALA A 45 -9.94 -11.12 -8.87
C ALA A 45 -9.12 -11.45 -7.62
N ASP A 46 -9.72 -12.20 -6.68
CA ASP A 46 -9.01 -12.65 -5.48
C ASP A 46 -7.68 -13.32 -5.83
N ARG A 47 -6.65 -13.09 -5.03
CA ARG A 47 -5.34 -13.69 -5.23
C ARG A 47 -4.76 -14.13 -3.90
N ILE A 48 -4.25 -15.36 -3.90
CA ILE A 48 -3.30 -15.83 -2.91
C ILE A 48 -1.94 -15.78 -3.59
N LEU A 49 -1.01 -14.96 -3.08
CA LEU A 49 0.32 -14.85 -3.69
C LEU A 49 1.12 -16.14 -3.48
N ASP A 50 1.91 -16.45 -4.50
CA ASP A 50 2.83 -17.57 -4.55
C ASP A 50 4.13 -17.18 -5.29
N GLU A 51 5.00 -18.15 -5.51
CA GLU A 51 6.32 -17.96 -6.14
C GLU A 51 6.29 -17.44 -7.59
N ASN A 52 5.13 -17.44 -8.24
CA ASN A 52 4.96 -16.91 -9.59
C ASN A 52 4.63 -15.42 -9.61
N ASP A 53 4.28 -14.82 -8.46
CA ASP A 53 4.01 -13.39 -8.38
C ASP A 53 5.33 -12.61 -8.25
N ALA A 54 5.58 -11.69 -9.19
CA ALA A 54 6.81 -10.92 -9.28
C ALA A 54 6.62 -9.50 -8.70
N LEU A 55 6.42 -9.42 -7.39
CA LEU A 55 6.11 -8.17 -6.67
C LEU A 55 7.29 -7.60 -5.87
N THR A 56 8.52 -7.94 -6.26
CA THR A 56 9.75 -7.45 -5.62
C THR A 56 10.49 -6.43 -6.47
N GLY A 57 11.08 -5.42 -5.84
CA GLY A 57 11.84 -4.38 -6.53
C GLY A 57 10.97 -3.49 -7.41
N CYS A 58 9.73 -3.23 -6.99
CA CYS A 58 8.82 -2.36 -7.71
C CYS A 58 9.29 -0.91 -7.69
N THR A 59 9.41 -0.28 -8.85
CA THR A 59 9.81 1.13 -9.00
C THR A 59 8.61 2.10 -9.01
N SER A 60 7.39 1.54 -9.03
CA SER A 60 6.12 2.26 -8.97
C SER A 60 5.18 1.60 -7.98
N THR A 61 3.89 1.93 -8.02
CA THR A 61 2.87 1.18 -7.30
C THR A 61 2.95 -0.31 -7.63
N ALA A 62 3.02 -1.19 -6.63
CA ALA A 62 3.13 -2.63 -6.91
C ALA A 62 1.79 -3.21 -7.34
N LEU A 63 0.70 -2.95 -6.60
CA LEU A 63 -0.63 -3.42 -6.96
C LEU A 63 -1.69 -2.32 -6.82
N LYS A 64 -2.65 -2.32 -7.75
CA LYS A 64 -3.84 -1.47 -7.72
C LYS A 64 -5.09 -2.31 -7.57
N ILE A 65 -5.88 -2.05 -6.53
CA ILE A 65 -7.18 -2.69 -6.30
C ILE A 65 -8.25 -1.64 -6.58
N GLN A 66 -8.91 -1.77 -7.73
CA GLN A 66 -9.99 -0.85 -8.17
C GLN A 66 -11.32 -1.57 -8.36
N THR A 67 -11.37 -2.86 -8.02
CA THR A 67 -12.55 -3.70 -8.07
C THR A 67 -12.95 -4.01 -6.62
N PRO A 68 -14.21 -3.75 -6.22
CA PRO A 68 -14.64 -4.03 -4.85
C PRO A 68 -14.79 -5.53 -4.60
N GLY A 69 -14.81 -5.93 -3.33
CA GLY A 69 -15.07 -7.31 -2.94
C GLY A 69 -13.88 -8.26 -3.12
N LEU A 70 -12.67 -7.73 -3.24
CA LEU A 70 -11.46 -8.53 -3.50
C LEU A 70 -10.66 -8.82 -2.23
N THR A 71 -10.10 -10.03 -2.17
CA THR A 71 -9.12 -10.44 -1.17
C THR A 71 -7.75 -10.62 -1.81
N LEU A 72 -6.77 -9.88 -1.28
CA LEU A 72 -5.35 -10.12 -1.48
C LEU A 72 -4.79 -10.82 -0.22
N ASP A 73 -4.48 -12.11 -0.35
CA ASP A 73 -3.78 -12.87 0.68
C ASP A 73 -2.34 -13.07 0.21
N CYS A 74 -1.38 -12.41 0.83
CA CYS A 74 0.01 -12.56 0.40
C CYS A 74 0.61 -13.90 0.84
N ASN A 75 -0.05 -14.66 1.73
CA ASN A 75 0.44 -15.96 2.19
C ASN A 75 1.89 -15.89 2.74
N GLY A 76 2.25 -14.78 3.38
CA GLY A 76 3.60 -14.47 3.87
C GLY A 76 4.58 -13.99 2.80
N SER A 77 4.14 -13.80 1.55
CA SER A 77 4.97 -13.29 0.46
C SER A 77 5.25 -11.80 0.61
N GLN A 78 6.38 -11.39 0.02
CA GLN A 78 6.85 -10.01 0.08
C GLN A 78 6.38 -9.20 -1.12
N ILE A 79 5.94 -7.97 -0.84
CA ILE A 79 5.75 -6.91 -1.82
C ILE A 79 6.80 -5.85 -1.49
N THR A 80 7.80 -5.65 -2.34
CA THR A 80 8.91 -4.73 -2.05
C THR A 80 9.09 -3.68 -3.12
N GLY A 81 9.26 -2.44 -2.67
CA GLY A 81 9.66 -1.33 -3.52
C GLY A 81 11.18 -1.25 -3.67
N THR A 82 11.66 -0.20 -4.33
CA THR A 82 13.09 0.11 -4.44
C THR A 82 13.47 1.40 -3.76
N SER A 83 12.49 2.27 -3.47
CA SER A 83 12.70 3.61 -2.95
C SER A 83 11.39 4.24 -2.53
N ALA A 84 11.43 5.41 -1.90
CA ALA A 84 10.20 6.11 -1.56
C ALA A 84 9.45 6.66 -2.79
N ASN A 85 10.12 6.78 -3.95
CA ASN A 85 9.47 7.10 -5.22
C ASN A 85 8.65 5.91 -5.77
N SER A 86 8.84 4.71 -5.22
CA SER A 86 7.92 3.59 -5.40
C SER A 86 6.64 3.97 -4.62
N ASN A 87 5.70 4.62 -5.31
CA ASN A 87 4.56 5.31 -4.70
C ASN A 87 3.88 4.53 -3.56
N ASN A 88 3.28 3.37 -3.91
CA ASN A 88 2.45 2.59 -2.98
C ASN A 88 2.79 1.10 -3.11
N GLY A 89 2.87 0.33 -2.01
CA GLY A 89 2.87 -1.13 -2.12
C GLY A 89 1.53 -1.60 -2.69
N VAL A 90 0.46 -1.39 -1.93
CA VAL A 90 -0.91 -1.66 -2.38
C VAL A 90 -1.70 -0.35 -2.43
N HIS A 91 -2.36 -0.08 -3.55
CA HIS A 91 -3.19 1.09 -3.74
C HIS A 91 -4.66 0.68 -3.92
N ILE A 92 -5.46 0.94 -2.90
CA ILE A 92 -6.89 0.62 -2.85
C ILE A 92 -7.69 1.86 -3.27
N GLN A 93 -8.56 1.65 -4.27
CA GLN A 93 -9.42 2.69 -4.86
C GLN A 93 -10.88 2.21 -4.95
N SER A 94 -11.23 1.16 -4.20
CA SER A 94 -12.56 0.54 -4.11
C SER A 94 -12.77 -0.12 -2.74
N GLY A 95 -14.03 -0.32 -2.34
CA GLY A 95 -14.43 -0.80 -1.02
C GLY A 95 -14.58 -2.31 -0.95
N ASP A 96 -14.95 -2.83 0.22
CA ASP A 96 -15.06 -4.27 0.49
C ASP A 96 -13.77 -5.04 0.13
N VAL A 97 -12.60 -4.49 0.46
CA VAL A 97 -11.29 -5.08 0.14
C VAL A 97 -10.65 -5.67 1.39
N ASN A 98 -10.12 -6.89 1.30
CA ASN A 98 -9.34 -7.52 2.36
C ASN A 98 -7.88 -7.70 1.92
N VAL A 99 -6.93 -7.18 2.70
CA VAL A 99 -5.48 -7.39 2.51
C VAL A 99 -4.93 -8.09 3.74
N LYS A 100 -4.28 -9.25 3.57
CA LYS A 100 -3.80 -10.03 4.71
C LYS A 100 -2.53 -10.83 4.46
N ASN A 101 -1.85 -11.18 5.55
CA ASN A 101 -0.63 -11.99 5.55
C ASN A 101 0.48 -11.43 4.66
N CYS A 102 0.56 -10.10 4.53
CA CYS A 102 1.48 -9.42 3.61
C CYS A 102 2.69 -8.86 4.33
N GLU A 103 3.86 -8.98 3.73
CA GLU A 103 5.05 -8.23 4.11
C GLU A 103 5.28 -7.14 3.05
N ILE A 104 5.09 -5.87 3.40
CA ILE A 104 5.14 -4.73 2.48
C ILE A 104 6.18 -3.72 2.94
N SER A 105 7.23 -3.52 2.14
CA SER A 105 8.34 -2.64 2.53
C SER A 105 8.96 -1.86 1.37
N SER A 106 9.74 -0.84 1.73
CA SER A 106 10.51 -0.01 0.79
C SER A 106 9.69 0.81 -0.20
N PHE A 107 8.48 1.24 0.19
CA PHE A 107 7.63 2.16 -0.57
C PHE A 107 7.53 3.54 0.08
N GLY A 108 7.05 4.52 -0.69
CA GLY A 108 6.57 5.78 -0.14
C GLY A 108 5.41 5.55 0.84
N ILE A 109 4.45 4.72 0.45
CA ILE A 109 3.34 4.30 1.30
C ILE A 109 3.20 2.77 1.18
N GLY A 110 3.16 2.02 2.28
CA GLY A 110 2.93 0.57 2.26
C GLY A 110 1.55 0.25 1.66
N ILE A 111 0.49 0.69 2.34
CA ILE A 111 -0.88 0.60 1.83
C ILE A 111 -1.51 1.99 1.79
N ARG A 112 -2.05 2.36 0.62
CA ARG A 112 -2.79 3.60 0.43
C ARG A 112 -4.25 3.30 0.10
N ILE A 113 -5.16 3.95 0.82
CA ILE A 113 -6.60 3.94 0.55
C ILE A 113 -7.01 5.35 0.14
N ASP A 114 -7.49 5.50 -1.10
CA ASP A 114 -7.92 6.81 -1.61
C ASP A 114 -9.30 7.22 -1.09
N GLU A 115 -9.60 8.52 -1.15
CA GLU A 115 -10.88 9.08 -0.75
C GLU A 115 -12.04 8.41 -1.49
N GLY A 116 -13.09 8.05 -0.73
CA GLY A 116 -14.30 7.46 -1.29
C GLY A 116 -14.09 6.07 -1.90
N SER A 117 -12.99 5.37 -1.56
CA SER A 117 -12.78 3.98 -1.96
C SER A 117 -13.94 3.12 -1.48
N GLY A 118 -14.48 3.38 -0.28
CA GLY A 118 -15.70 2.77 0.23
C GLY A 118 -15.55 2.31 1.66
N ASP A 119 -16.56 1.57 2.13
CA ASP A 119 -16.56 0.98 3.46
C ASP A 119 -16.02 -0.46 3.44
N ASN A 120 -15.76 -1.01 4.64
CA ASN A 120 -15.37 -2.40 4.88
C ASN A 120 -14.00 -2.79 4.29
N ILE A 121 -13.00 -1.92 4.47
CA ILE A 121 -11.62 -2.30 4.15
C ILE A 121 -11.03 -3.02 5.37
N VAL A 122 -10.50 -4.22 5.17
CA VAL A 122 -9.86 -5.00 6.23
C VAL A 122 -8.38 -5.19 5.90
N ILE A 123 -7.51 -4.81 6.82
CA ILE A 123 -6.08 -5.05 6.74
C ILE A 123 -5.70 -5.88 7.96
N GLN A 124 -5.17 -7.07 7.77
CA GLN A 124 -4.89 -7.94 8.91
C GLN A 124 -3.62 -8.78 8.79
N ASP A 125 -3.04 -9.13 9.94
CA ASP A 125 -1.95 -10.08 10.07
C ASP A 125 -0.78 -9.78 9.10
N SER A 126 -0.47 -8.50 8.93
CA SER A 126 0.49 -8.01 7.92
C SER A 126 1.63 -7.25 8.57
N ASP A 127 2.75 -7.17 7.89
CA ASP A 127 3.93 -6.42 8.29
C ASP A 127 4.18 -5.31 7.26
N LEU A 128 3.93 -4.06 7.67
CA LEU A 128 4.06 -2.85 6.86
C LEU A 128 5.25 -2.06 7.39
N HIS A 129 6.48 -2.50 7.13
CA HIS A 129 7.69 -1.89 7.68
C HIS A 129 8.59 -1.21 6.65
N GLY A 130 9.48 -0.33 7.11
CA GLY A 130 10.51 0.25 6.23
C GLY A 130 9.95 1.11 5.10
N ASN A 131 8.73 1.64 5.26
CA ASN A 131 8.10 2.57 4.31
C ASN A 131 8.20 4.01 4.84
N CYS A 132 8.02 5.01 3.98
CA CYS A 132 7.83 6.38 4.49
C CYS A 132 6.53 6.52 5.29
N MET A 133 5.49 5.79 4.89
CA MET A 133 4.28 5.58 5.67
C MET A 133 3.82 4.12 5.58
N GLY A 134 3.41 3.50 6.68
CA GLY A 134 2.90 2.14 6.65
C GLY A 134 1.51 2.05 6.01
N LEU A 135 0.55 2.80 6.54
CA LEU A 135 -0.83 2.86 6.07
C LEU A 135 -1.33 4.31 5.99
N TYR A 136 -1.87 4.70 4.82
CA TYR A 136 -2.56 5.97 4.61
C TYR A 136 -4.05 5.74 4.31
N LEU A 137 -4.93 6.25 5.17
CA LEU A 137 -6.37 6.27 4.97
C LEU A 137 -6.83 7.70 4.68
N ASN A 138 -7.21 7.98 3.44
CA ASN A 138 -7.74 9.28 3.06
C ASN A 138 -9.25 9.37 3.33
N ASN A 139 -9.81 10.58 3.24
CA ASN A 139 -11.16 10.97 3.65
C ASN A 139 -12.27 9.95 3.33
N GLY A 140 -13.22 9.79 4.27
CA GLY A 140 -14.49 9.11 4.00
C GLY A 140 -14.42 7.59 3.86
N ASN A 141 -13.34 6.95 4.33
CA ASN A 141 -13.24 5.49 4.40
C ASN A 141 -13.45 4.98 5.83
N THR A 142 -13.90 3.73 5.94
CA THR A 142 -13.90 2.94 7.18
C THR A 142 -13.00 1.72 6.99
N ALA A 143 -12.07 1.50 7.91
CA ALA A 143 -11.16 0.35 7.86
C ALA A 143 -11.03 -0.36 9.21
N GLU A 144 -10.88 -1.68 9.15
CA GLU A 144 -10.50 -2.53 10.26
C GLU A 144 -9.04 -2.97 10.06
N VAL A 145 -8.17 -2.60 11.00
CA VAL A 145 -6.72 -2.85 10.96
C VAL A 145 -6.33 -3.72 12.15
N ASN A 146 -5.99 -4.98 11.90
CA ASN A 146 -5.84 -6.00 12.93
C ASN A 146 -4.51 -6.74 12.88
N GLY A 147 -3.75 -6.78 13.97
CA GLY A 147 -2.53 -7.60 14.02
C GLY A 147 -1.45 -7.18 13.01
N VAL A 148 -1.41 -5.89 12.68
CA VAL A 148 -0.45 -5.32 11.73
C VAL A 148 0.76 -4.76 12.46
N ASP A 149 1.95 -5.09 11.96
CA ASP A 149 3.22 -4.49 12.38
C ASP A 149 3.52 -3.26 11.52
N PHE A 150 3.74 -2.11 12.16
CA PHE A 150 4.11 -0.84 11.52
C PHE A 150 5.53 -0.42 11.86
N SER A 151 6.43 -1.38 12.05
CA SER A 151 7.79 -1.11 12.50
C SER A 151 8.62 -0.32 11.48
N ASN A 152 9.55 0.49 11.96
CA ASN A 152 10.58 1.13 11.14
C ASN A 152 10.04 1.95 9.95
N ASN A 153 8.83 2.49 10.04
CA ASN A 153 8.32 3.45 9.07
C ASN A 153 8.76 4.89 9.43
N GLY A 154 8.81 5.73 8.42
CA GLY A 154 9.03 7.17 8.57
C GLY A 154 10.41 7.65 8.09
N PRO A 155 10.89 8.82 8.57
CA PRO A 155 12.16 9.36 8.10
C PRO A 155 13.31 8.40 8.41
N GLY A 156 14.15 8.12 7.41
CA GLY A 156 15.28 7.19 7.54
C GLY A 156 14.92 5.71 7.38
N ALA A 157 13.64 5.37 7.20
CA ALA A 157 13.23 4.03 6.76
C ALA A 157 13.85 3.66 5.41
N LEU A 158 14.05 4.67 4.56
CA LEU A 158 14.63 4.55 3.23
C LEU A 158 15.88 5.43 3.17
N ALA A 159 17.04 4.82 2.87
CA ALA A 159 18.36 5.43 3.01
C ALA A 159 18.59 6.67 2.12
N ASP A 160 17.81 6.81 1.04
CA ASP A 160 18.06 7.80 -0.03
C ASP A 160 16.92 8.80 -0.23
N VAL A 161 15.92 8.89 0.67
CA VAL A 161 14.76 9.77 0.43
C VAL A 161 14.28 10.52 1.67
N ASP A 162 13.92 11.79 1.45
CA ASP A 162 13.15 12.60 2.39
C ASP A 162 11.66 12.24 2.29
N CYS A 163 11.17 11.51 3.30
CA CYS A 163 9.77 11.10 3.39
C CYS A 163 8.78 12.28 3.52
N SER A 164 9.25 13.49 3.82
CA SER A 164 8.38 14.65 4.01
C SER A 164 7.70 15.12 2.71
N ASP A 165 8.38 14.98 1.56
CA ASP A 165 7.84 15.36 0.25
C ASP A 165 6.68 14.45 -0.21
N ILE A 166 6.69 13.19 0.22
CA ILE A 166 5.69 12.17 -0.19
C ILE A 166 4.46 12.21 0.70
N THR A 167 4.67 12.44 1.99
CA THR A 167 3.63 12.31 3.02
C THR A 167 2.96 13.64 3.37
N GLY A 168 3.29 14.73 2.67
CA GLY A 168 2.83 16.07 3.05
C GLY A 168 3.32 16.49 4.44
N GLY A 169 4.44 15.92 4.89
CA GLY A 169 5.03 16.17 6.21
C GLY A 169 4.60 15.22 7.34
N PHE A 170 3.87 14.14 7.04
CA PHE A 170 3.36 13.19 8.06
C PHE A 170 3.90 11.76 7.90
N PRO A 171 5.22 11.54 7.97
CA PRO A 171 5.77 10.18 7.90
C PRO A 171 5.46 9.40 9.19
N GLY A 172 5.09 8.12 9.08
CA GLY A 172 4.70 7.31 10.26
C GLY A 172 4.05 5.96 9.96
N GLY A 173 3.65 5.24 11.02
CA GLY A 173 3.03 3.92 10.89
C GLY A 173 1.65 3.97 10.23
N ILE A 174 0.69 4.66 10.85
CA ILE A 174 -0.69 4.81 10.35
C ILE A 174 -1.06 6.29 10.33
N VAL A 175 -1.62 6.76 9.23
CA VAL A 175 -2.22 8.09 9.10
C VAL A 175 -3.65 7.94 8.61
N ALA A 176 -4.60 8.47 9.38
CA ALA A 176 -6.01 8.53 9.06
C ALA A 176 -6.41 10.00 8.89
N GLU A 177 -6.58 10.46 7.65
CA GLU A 177 -6.95 11.83 7.33
C GLU A 177 -8.43 11.88 6.93
N GLY A 178 -9.27 12.48 7.79
CA GLY A 178 -10.71 12.62 7.60
C GLY A 178 -11.47 11.32 7.32
N SER A 179 -10.90 10.18 7.70
CA SER A 179 -11.61 8.90 7.82
C SER A 179 -12.20 8.78 9.22
N SER A 180 -13.32 8.08 9.34
CA SER A 180 -14.07 7.94 10.60
C SER A 180 -14.58 6.51 10.75
N GLY A 181 -14.84 6.05 11.97
CA GLY A 181 -15.35 4.69 12.20
C GLY A 181 -14.32 3.57 11.98
N ASN A 182 -13.02 3.90 11.99
CA ASN A 182 -11.95 2.90 11.87
C ASN A 182 -11.80 2.08 13.16
N VAL A 183 -11.51 0.79 13.01
CA VAL A 183 -11.19 -0.14 14.11
C VAL A 183 -9.73 -0.54 13.98
N VAL A 184 -8.97 -0.45 15.07
CA VAL A 184 -7.53 -0.75 15.08
C VAL A 184 -7.24 -1.62 16.30
N ASN A 185 -6.87 -2.89 16.10
CA ASN A 185 -6.72 -3.86 17.19
C ASN A 185 -5.45 -4.71 17.05
N GLY A 186 -4.73 -4.93 18.15
CA GLY A 186 -3.59 -5.86 18.18
C GLY A 186 -2.38 -5.47 17.31
N ASN A 187 -2.27 -4.20 16.91
CA ASN A 187 -1.18 -3.73 16.04
C ASN A 187 0.07 -3.35 16.85
N PHE A 188 1.23 -3.46 16.22
CA PHE A 188 2.50 -2.98 16.76
C PHE A 188 2.95 -1.73 16.01
N VAL A 189 3.37 -0.69 16.72
CA VAL A 189 3.96 0.53 16.13
C VAL A 189 5.25 0.81 16.88
N GLY A 190 6.39 0.69 16.19
CA GLY A 190 7.70 0.86 16.81
C GLY A 190 8.75 1.32 15.81
N ASN A 191 9.80 1.98 16.29
CA ASN A 191 10.99 2.23 15.49
C ASN A 191 12.18 1.68 16.28
N GLU A 192 12.89 0.71 15.71
CA GLU A 192 14.09 0.14 16.33
C GLU A 192 15.31 1.06 16.16
N ASN A 193 15.23 2.03 15.24
CA ASN A 193 16.26 3.01 14.98
C ASN A 193 16.01 4.25 15.85
N GLY A 194 16.51 4.20 17.07
CA GLY A 194 16.28 5.19 18.12
C GLY A 194 16.38 6.66 17.68
N MET A 195 15.45 7.45 18.22
CA MET A 195 15.50 8.91 18.36
C MET A 195 15.93 9.70 17.12
N TYR A 196 14.95 9.97 16.24
CA TYR A 196 14.87 11.29 15.61
C TYR A 196 13.62 11.98 16.14
N ASP A 197 13.77 13.20 16.64
CA ASP A 197 12.69 14.07 17.12
C ASP A 197 11.55 14.14 16.09
N ILE A 198 10.45 13.41 16.32
CA ILE A 198 9.29 13.37 15.43
C ILE A 198 8.38 14.57 15.76
N VAL A 199 8.76 15.75 15.26
CA VAL A 199 7.87 16.90 15.18
C VAL A 199 6.93 16.67 14.00
N GLY A 200 5.76 16.05 14.24
CA GLY A 200 4.75 15.89 13.19
C GLY A 200 3.92 14.60 13.22
N LEU A 201 4.05 13.76 14.25
CA LEU A 201 3.15 12.60 14.43
C LEU A 201 1.74 13.06 14.87
N THR A 202 1.02 13.72 13.97
CA THR A 202 -0.41 13.98 14.13
C THR A 202 -1.13 12.69 13.77
N ILE A 203 -1.33 11.82 14.75
CA ILE A 203 -2.37 10.80 14.60
C ILE A 203 -3.70 11.49 14.93
N ASN A 204 -4.39 12.00 13.91
CA ASN A 204 -5.76 12.49 14.05
C ASN A 204 -6.69 11.28 14.20
N TRP A 205 -6.81 10.80 15.43
CA TRP A 205 -7.89 9.89 15.80
C TRP A 205 -9.13 10.73 16.11
N GLU A 206 -10.03 10.92 15.15
CA GLU A 206 -11.43 11.20 15.51
C GLU A 206 -12.09 9.85 15.84
N VAL A 207 -11.81 9.37 17.04
CA VAL A 207 -12.50 8.21 17.61
C VAL A 207 -13.86 8.69 18.10
N THR A 208 -14.86 8.58 17.24
CA THR A 208 -16.24 8.97 17.54
C THR A 208 -16.97 7.92 18.40
N GLU A 209 -16.40 6.73 18.57
CA GLU A 209 -16.92 5.60 19.38
C GLU A 209 -15.75 4.82 20.04
N PRO A 210 -15.90 4.19 21.22
CA PRO A 210 -14.78 3.60 21.97
C PRO A 210 -13.96 2.55 21.20
N VAL A 211 -12.64 2.74 21.08
CA VAL A 211 -11.71 1.70 20.62
C VAL A 211 -11.39 0.75 21.78
N ASN A 212 -11.77 -0.52 21.67
CA ASN A 212 -11.40 -1.57 22.62
C ASN A 212 -10.07 -2.20 22.22
N CYS A 213 -8.96 -1.67 22.74
CA CYS A 213 -7.68 -2.37 22.69
C CYS A 213 -7.75 -3.59 23.61
N THR A 214 -7.79 -4.81 23.09
CA THR A 214 -7.65 -5.99 23.95
C THR A 214 -6.28 -6.61 23.72
N ASN A 215 -5.46 -6.63 24.78
CA ASN A 215 -4.19 -7.36 24.91
C ASN A 215 -2.89 -6.80 24.31
N ASN A 216 -2.78 -5.56 23.81
CA ASN A 216 -1.46 -5.01 23.41
C ASN A 216 -1.32 -3.49 23.63
N PRO A 217 -0.13 -3.00 24.05
CA PRO A 217 0.16 -1.58 24.17
C PRO A 217 0.26 -0.92 22.78
N ILE A 218 -0.45 0.18 22.56
CA ILE A 218 -0.23 1.06 21.40
C ILE A 218 0.88 2.04 21.79
N HIS A 219 2.09 1.81 21.29
CA HIS A 219 3.22 2.71 21.52
C HIS A 219 3.14 3.89 20.54
N ILE A 220 2.68 5.05 21.02
CA ILE A 220 2.61 6.29 20.25
C ILE A 220 3.82 7.15 20.62
N TYR A 221 4.80 7.21 19.73
CA TYR A 221 5.98 8.07 19.89
C TYR A 221 5.71 9.46 19.28
N GLY A 222 5.09 10.40 20.01
CA GLY A 222 4.87 11.75 19.48
C GLY A 222 3.79 12.58 20.19
N ASN A 223 3.46 13.75 19.63
CA ASN A 223 2.39 14.62 20.11
C ASN A 223 1.01 14.08 19.70
N LEU A 224 0.26 13.52 20.64
CA LEU A 224 -1.10 13.04 20.42
C LEU A 224 -2.11 14.19 20.59
N THR A 225 -2.83 14.55 19.53
CA THR A 225 -4.05 15.38 19.59
C THR A 225 -5.28 14.47 19.50
N GLY A 226 -6.29 14.64 20.36
CA GLY A 226 -7.45 13.73 20.43
C GLY A 226 -7.29 12.54 21.38
N ALA A 227 -6.29 12.57 22.27
CA ALA A 227 -5.99 11.53 23.25
C ALA A 227 -7.17 11.19 24.19
N GLU A 228 -8.08 12.14 24.37
CA GLU A 228 -9.33 12.03 25.12
C GLU A 228 -10.30 10.99 24.55
N ASN A 229 -10.17 10.64 23.27
CA ASN A 229 -11.05 9.67 22.62
C ASN A 229 -10.49 8.25 22.62
N ILE A 230 -9.25 8.04 23.07
CA ILE A 230 -8.70 6.70 23.26
C ILE A 230 -9.19 6.18 24.61
N ASN A 231 -9.88 5.04 24.62
CA ASN A 231 -10.27 4.38 25.86
C ASN A 231 -9.02 3.82 26.57
N LYS A 232 -8.49 4.61 27.51
CA LYS A 232 -7.28 4.32 28.28
C LYS A 232 -7.40 3.09 29.18
N ASP A 233 -8.63 2.62 29.46
CA ASP A 233 -8.84 1.44 30.30
C ASP A 233 -8.34 0.15 29.62
N ASN A 234 -8.14 0.20 28.31
CA ASN A 234 -7.82 -0.94 27.46
C ASN A 234 -6.54 -0.74 26.62
N CYS A 235 -6.12 0.51 26.38
CA CYS A 235 -4.91 0.83 25.62
C CYS A 235 -3.78 1.32 26.55
N SER A 236 -2.63 0.63 26.56
CA SER A 236 -1.42 1.19 27.17
C SER A 236 -0.74 2.12 26.16
N ILE A 237 -1.02 3.42 26.29
CA ILE A 237 -0.35 4.46 25.51
C ILE A 237 0.91 4.87 26.27
N TYR A 238 2.07 4.63 25.69
CA TYR A 238 3.34 5.14 26.22
C TYR A 238 3.70 6.43 25.49
N LEU A 239 3.50 7.58 26.14
CA LEU A 239 4.02 8.87 25.69
C LEU A 239 5.34 9.14 26.43
N GLU A 240 6.47 9.14 25.72
CA GLU A 240 7.72 9.62 26.33
C GLU A 240 7.65 11.14 26.54
N GLY A 241 7.96 11.60 27.76
CA GLY A 241 8.10 13.03 28.07
C GLY A 241 6.86 13.74 28.63
N VAL A 242 5.67 13.12 28.59
CA VAL A 242 4.47 13.64 29.27
C VAL A 242 3.97 12.58 30.23
N LYS A 243 4.15 12.82 31.54
CA LYS A 243 3.37 12.10 32.56
C LYS A 243 1.90 12.43 32.34
N VAL A 244 1.12 11.43 31.92
CA VAL A 244 -0.35 11.45 32.00
C VAL A 244 -0.76 11.11 33.43
#